data_AF-A0A1J4WA81-F1
#
_entry.id   AF-A0A1J4WA81-F1
#
_cell.length_a   1.000
_cell.length_b   1.000
_cell.length_c   1.000
_cell.angle_alpha   90.00
_cell.angle_beta   90.00
_cell.angle_gamma   90.00
#
_symmetry.space_group_name_H-M   'P 1'
#
loop_
_entity.id
_entity.type
_entity.pdbx_description
1 polymer ?
#
loop_
_entity_poly.entity_id
_entity_poly.type
_entity_poly.pdbx_seq_one_letter_code
_entity_poly.pdbx_strand_id
1 'polypeptide(L)' 'MTKIQIDLSEEEDRIVEIYKLVNNLKTKQEAIKKMVKYFKAEIKPKNMNKEEEYYKKALKFSEDKK' A
#
# COMPACT_ATOMS: atom_id res chain seq x y z
N MET A 1 -14.00 3.89 6.47
CA MET A 1 -12.70 3.28 6.83
C MET A 1 -12.84 1.78 6.72
N THR A 2 -12.06 1.15 5.86
CA THR A 2 -12.02 -0.32 5.74
C THR A 2 -11.02 -0.86 6.76
N LYS A 3 -11.41 -1.92 7.50
CA LYS A 3 -10.52 -2.64 8.42
C LYS A 3 -10.03 -3.90 7.72
N ILE A 4 -8.76 -4.21 7.88
CA ILE A 4 -8.13 -5.42 7.34
C ILE A 4 -7.45 -6.13 8.51
N GLN A 5 -7.74 -7.42 8.68
CA GLN A 5 -7.00 -8.31 9.56
C GLN A 5 -5.96 -9.04 8.72
N ILE A 6 -4.74 -9.12 9.22
CA ILE A 6 -3.61 -9.75 8.54
C ILE A 6 -2.91 -10.61 9.59
N ASP A 7 -2.74 -11.88 9.27
CA ASP A 7 -1.93 -12.78 10.08
C ASP A 7 -0.50 -12.74 9.53
N LEU A 8 0.46 -12.48 10.42
CA LEU A 8 1.88 -12.45 10.11
C LEU A 8 2.54 -13.65 10.77
N SER A 9 3.43 -14.31 10.05
CA SER A 9 4.41 -15.21 10.65
C SER A 9 5.35 -14.43 11.59
N GLU A 10 6.06 -15.15 12.46
CA GLU A 10 7.02 -14.52 13.38
C GLU A 10 8.11 -13.72 12.65
N GLU A 11 8.54 -14.21 11.48
CA GLU A 11 9.56 -13.53 10.66
C GLU A 11 9.01 -12.23 10.06
N GLU A 12 7.82 -12.27 9.48
CA GLU A 12 7.15 -11.08 8.92
C GLU A 12 6.90 -10.03 10.01
N ASP A 13 6.49 -10.46 11.21
CA ASP A 13 6.29 -9.54 12.34
C ASP A 13 7.59 -8.83 12.76
N ARG A 14 8.71 -9.56 12.80
CA ARG A 14 10.03 -8.99 13.08
C ARG A 14 10.44 -7.96 12.03
N ILE A 15 10.18 -8.23 10.74
CA ILE A 15 10.46 -7.28 9.66
C ILE A 15 9.68 -5.98 9.87
N VAL A 16 8.38 -6.07 10.21
CA VAL A 16 7.53 -4.91 10.47
C VAL A 16 8.04 -4.12 11.68
N GLU A 17 8.45 -4.80 12.76
CA GLU A 17 9.01 -4.17 13.96
C GLU A 17 10.33 -3.45 13.69
N ILE A 18 11.26 -4.06 12.96
CA ILE A 18 12.52 -3.42 12.57
C ILE A 18 12.25 -2.19 11.71
N TYR A 19 11.37 -2.31 10.72
CA TYR A 19 11.00 -1.17 9.88
C TYR A 19 10.40 -0.02 10.70
N LYS A 20 9.54 -0.33 11.69
CA LYS A 20 8.95 0.63 12.60
C LYS A 20 10.02 1.39 13.39
N LEU A 21 11.00 0.68 13.96
CA LEU A 21 12.10 1.26 14.73
C LEU A 21 12.99 2.17 13.87
N VAL A 22 13.44 1.67 12.70
CA VAL A 22 14.33 2.42 11.80
C VAL A 22 13.67 3.70 11.28
N ASN A 23 12.34 3.70 11.13
CA ASN A 23 11.58 4.83 10.58
C ASN A 23 10.89 5.69 11.64
N ASN A 24 11.21 5.51 12.94
CA ASN A 24 10.59 6.23 14.07
C ASN A 24 9.05 6.24 14.03
N LEU A 25 8.45 5.10 13.70
CA LEU A 25 7.00 4.93 13.63
C LEU A 25 6.44 4.48 14.97
N LYS A 26 5.19 4.84 15.29
CA LYS A 26 4.59 4.52 16.58
C LYS A 26 3.93 3.15 16.58
N THR A 27 3.38 2.72 15.44
CA THR A 27 2.59 1.50 15.36
C THR A 27 3.00 0.61 14.19
N LYS A 28 2.79 -0.71 14.34
CA LYS A 28 2.92 -1.69 13.24
C LYS A 28 2.03 -1.32 12.05
N GLN A 29 0.84 -0.77 12.30
CA GLN A 29 -0.09 -0.35 11.26
C GLN A 29 0.48 0.78 10.38
N GLU A 30 1.17 1.76 10.97
CA GLU A 30 1.86 2.81 10.22
C GLU A 30 3.00 2.26 9.38
N ALA A 31 3.76 1.31 9.94
CA ALA A 31 4.84 0.62 9.23
C ALA A 31 4.30 -0.12 8.00
N ILE A 32 3.30 -0.99 8.19
CA ILE A 32 2.67 -1.75 7.09
C ILE A 32 2.11 -0.81 6.03
N LYS A 33 1.44 0.29 6.41
CA LYS A 33 0.94 1.29 5.45
C LYS A 33 2.05 1.91 4.61
N LYS A 34 3.21 2.22 5.20
CA LYS A 34 4.36 2.75 4.45
C LYS A 34 4.99 1.66 3.57
N MET A 35 5.18 0.45 4.08
CA MET A 35 5.73 -0.68 3.32
C MET A 35 4.87 -0.99 2.09
N VAL A 36 3.55 -0.99 2.24
CA VAL A 36 2.62 -1.27 1.13
C VAL A 36 2.70 -0.22 0.02
N LYS A 37 3.03 1.05 0.32
CA LYS A 37 3.27 2.06 -0.73
C LYS A 37 4.44 1.73 -1.64
N TYR A 38 5.42 0.97 -1.15
CA TYR A 38 6.60 0.58 -1.92
C TYR A 38 6.38 -0.71 -2.72
N PHE A 39 5.30 -1.46 -2.47
CA PHE A 39 4.91 -2.50 -3.40
C PHE A 39 4.51 -1.83 -4.71
N LYS A 40 5.39 -1.91 -5.72
CA LYS A 40 5.03 -1.74 -7.13
C LYS A 40 4.09 -2.89 -7.51
N ALA A 41 2.88 -2.87 -6.97
CA ALA A 41 1.81 -3.71 -7.45
C ALA A 41 1.31 -3.05 -8.74
N GLU A 42 1.47 -3.73 -9.87
CA GLU A 42 0.67 -3.43 -11.05
C GLU A 42 -0.79 -3.71 -10.66
N ILE A 43 -1.54 -2.67 -10.30
CA ILE A 43 -2.98 -2.77 -10.09
C ILE A 43 -3.60 -2.91 -11.49
N LYS A 44 -3.53 -4.12 -12.05
CA LYS A 44 -4.24 -4.48 -13.27
C LYS A 44 -5.58 -5.11 -12.86
N PRO A 45 -6.70 -4.39 -12.99
CA PRO A 45 -8.01 -5.00 -12.74
C PRO A 45 -8.19 -6.18 -13.69
N LYS A 46 -8.52 -7.36 -13.15
CA LYS A 46 -8.74 -8.59 -13.94
C LYS A 46 -9.81 -8.43 -15.02
N ASN A 47 -10.71 -7.46 -14.87
CA ASN A 47 -11.79 -7.12 -15.81
C ASN A 47 -11.66 -5.66 -16.27
N MET A 48 -10.74 -5.40 -17.20
CA MET A 48 -10.41 -4.06 -17.73
C MET A 48 -11.53 -3.35 -18.54
N ASN A 49 -12.71 -3.94 -18.71
CA ASN A 49 -13.67 -3.44 -19.71
C ASN A 49 -14.64 -2.34 -19.22
N LYS A 50 -14.70 -2.00 -17.92
CA LYS A 50 -15.69 -1.02 -17.40
C LYS A 50 -15.12 0.15 -16.60
N GLU A 51 -13.83 0.14 -16.24
CA GLU A 51 -13.24 1.17 -15.35
C GLU A 51 -12.04 1.90 -15.96
N GLU A 52 -11.85 1.79 -17.27
CA GLU A 52 -10.73 2.42 -17.98
C GLU A 52 -10.73 3.96 -17.79
N GLU A 53 -11.91 4.57 -17.69
CA GLU A 53 -12.06 6.01 -17.48
C GLU A 53 -11.71 6.45 -16.05
N TYR A 54 -12.02 5.60 -15.05
CA TYR A 54 -11.72 5.87 -13.65
C TYR A 54 -10.21 5.82 -13.40
N TYR A 55 -9.53 4.79 -13.92
CA TYR A 55 -8.07 4.67 -13.82
C TYR A 55 -7.34 5.77 -14.60
N LYS A 56 -7.81 6.14 -15.80
CA LYS A 56 -7.23 7.25 -16.57
C LYS A 56 -7.35 8.59 -15.84
N LYS A 57 -8.48 8.86 -15.15
CA LYS A 57 -8.64 10.06 -14.32
C LYS A 57 -7.67 10.04 -13.12
N ALA A 58 -7.58 8.93 -12.41
CA ALA A 58 -6.68 8.80 -11.25
C ALA A 58 -5.19 9.01 -11.61
N LEU A 59 -4.76 8.53 -12.79
CA LEU A 59 -3.40 8.74 -13.30
C LEU A 59 -3.13 10.20 -13.66
N LYS A 60 -4.06 10.89 -14.34
CA LYS A 60 -3.93 12.32 -14.66
C LYS A 60 -3.76 13.20 -13.41
N PHE A 61 -4.54 12.94 -12.36
CA PHE A 61 -4.40 13.67 -11.09
C PHE A 61 -3.05 13.48 -10.39
N SER A 62 -2.30 12.43 -10.73
CA SER A 62 -0.95 12.18 -10.20
C SER A 62 0.13 12.92 -11.00
N GLU A 63 -0.11 13.21 -12.27
CA GLU A 63 0.85 13.93 -13.14
C GLU A 63 0.74 15.45 -12.94
N ASP A 64 -0.47 15.97 -12.72
CA ASP A 64 -0.72 17.40 -12.50
C ASP A 64 -0.17 17.96 -11.17
N LYS A 65 0.40 17.09 -10.30
CA LYS A 65 0.99 17.48 -9.00
C LYS A 65 2.52 17.49 -8.99
N LYS A 66 3.18 17.31 -10.14
CA LYS A 66 4.64 17.42 -10.27
C LYS A 66 5.08 18.80 -10.70
#